data_AF-A0A7S0MW68-F1
#
_entry.id   AF-A0A7S0MW68-F1
#
_cell.length_a   1.000
_cell.length_b   1.000
_cell.length_c   1.000
_cell.angle_alpha   90.00
_cell.angle_beta   90.00
_cell.angle_gamma   90.00
#
_symmetry.space_group_name_H-M   'P 1'
#
loop_
_entity.id
_entity.type
_entity.pdbx_description
1 polymer ?
#
loop_
_entity_poly.entity_id
_entity_poly.type
_entity_poly.pdbx_seq_one_letter_code
_entity_poly.pdbx_strand_id
1 'polypeptide(L)'
;CALSALTALQSLNVRCNDIGAEGASRVAGALTALTRLTSLDASANAIGPTGAAGLVAAMPHLAALRSLDLSSNGIGPDGASAIAAPLALLTALQTLHIRSNRLGDTGATALADALSSLTRLRNLDTWDNGLEPHGAAALCAAAGSFLTCACLGVPLAVARAALLAAGPAAAALNR
;
A
#
# COMPACT_ATOMS: atom_id res chain seq x y z
N CYS A 1 -14.36 16.84 -13.47
CA CYS A 1 -12.95 17.28 -13.44
C CYS A 1 -12.31 17.04 -14.81
N ALA A 2 -11.46 17.93 -15.32
CA ALA A 2 -10.76 17.70 -16.60
C ALA A 2 -9.91 16.41 -16.60
N LEU A 3 -9.44 16.00 -15.42
CA LEU A 3 -8.68 14.75 -15.23
C LEU A 3 -9.44 13.49 -15.69
N SER A 4 -10.76 13.41 -15.51
CA SER A 4 -11.55 12.23 -15.91
C SER A 4 -11.69 12.10 -17.44
N ALA A 5 -11.35 13.14 -18.20
CA ALA A 5 -11.34 13.08 -19.67
C ALA A 5 -10.04 12.45 -20.22
N LEU A 6 -9.00 12.31 -19.40
CA LEU A 6 -7.69 11.80 -19.79
C LEU A 6 -7.64 10.25 -19.75
N THR A 7 -8.59 9.57 -20.39
CA THR A 7 -8.75 8.10 -20.32
C THR A 7 -7.56 7.30 -20.87
N ALA A 8 -6.67 7.95 -21.64
CA ALA A 8 -5.43 7.37 -22.13
C ALA A 8 -4.24 7.52 -21.16
N LEU A 9 -4.41 8.21 -20.03
CA LEU A 9 -3.35 8.49 -19.08
C LEU A 9 -2.80 7.19 -18.46
N GLN A 10 -1.48 7.05 -18.47
CA GLN A 10 -0.79 5.87 -17.92
C GLN A 10 -0.12 6.16 -16.58
N SER A 11 0.32 7.39 -16.35
CA SER A 11 0.95 7.80 -15.10
C SER A 11 0.35 9.10 -14.61
N LEU A 12 -0.02 9.13 -13.33
CA LEU A 12 -0.51 10.30 -12.64
C LEU A 12 0.38 10.56 -11.42
N ASN A 13 1.00 11.74 -11.38
CA ASN A 13 1.73 12.21 -10.23
C ASN A 13 1.02 13.45 -9.68
N VAL A 14 0.53 13.32 -8.45
CA VAL A 14 -0.07 14.40 -7.67
C VAL A 14 0.64 14.57 -6.32
N ARG A 15 1.91 14.18 -6.23
CA ARG A 15 2.72 14.29 -5.01
C ARG A 15 2.83 15.74 -4.51
N CYS A 16 2.84 15.92 -3.18
CA CYS A 16 3.06 17.24 -2.55
C CYS A 16 2.06 18.33 -2.97
N ASN A 17 0.78 17.98 -3.19
CA ASN A 17 -0.28 18.93 -3.58
C ASN A 17 -1.26 19.28 -2.46
N ASP A 18 -1.02 18.83 -1.22
CA ASP A 18 -1.90 19.09 -0.07
C ASP A 18 -3.38 18.82 -0.36
N ILE A 19 -3.63 17.72 -1.06
CA ILE A 19 -4.97 17.34 -1.55
C ILE A 19 -5.98 17.22 -0.40
N GLY A 20 -5.53 16.73 0.75
CA GLY A 20 -6.37 16.48 1.92
C GLY A 20 -7.43 15.39 1.68
N ALA A 21 -8.28 15.17 2.66
CA ALA A 21 -9.33 14.14 2.59
C ALA A 21 -10.39 14.43 1.52
N GLU A 22 -10.82 15.69 1.39
CA GLU A 22 -11.85 16.06 0.41
C GLU A 22 -11.32 15.98 -1.03
N GLY A 23 -10.09 16.47 -1.24
CA GLY A 23 -9.45 16.35 -2.55
C GLY A 23 -9.22 14.89 -2.94
N ALA A 24 -8.91 14.00 -1.98
CA ALA A 24 -8.70 12.59 -2.26
C ALA A 24 -9.97 11.93 -2.80
N SER A 25 -11.14 12.27 -2.24
CA SER A 25 -12.44 11.83 -2.77
C SER A 25 -12.72 12.37 -4.17
N ARG A 26 -12.35 13.62 -4.46
CA ARG A 26 -12.49 14.21 -5.81
C ARG A 26 -11.55 13.55 -6.83
N VAL A 27 -10.32 13.27 -6.43
CA VAL A 27 -9.33 12.55 -7.25
C VAL A 27 -9.80 11.12 -7.48
N ALA A 28 -10.32 10.44 -6.46
CA ALA A 28 -10.93 9.11 -6.58
C ALA A 28 -12.02 9.08 -7.63
N GLY A 29 -12.94 10.06 -7.61
CA GLY A 29 -13.96 10.21 -8.63
C GLY A 29 -13.37 10.30 -10.05
N ALA A 30 -12.29 11.06 -10.23
CA ALA A 30 -11.62 11.14 -11.53
C ALA A 30 -10.88 9.85 -11.92
N LEU A 31 -10.27 9.15 -10.97
CA LEU A 31 -9.55 7.90 -11.17
C LEU A 31 -10.44 6.77 -11.70
N THR A 32 -11.75 6.80 -11.40
CA THR A 32 -12.71 5.80 -11.96
C THR A 32 -12.73 5.76 -13.49
N ALA A 33 -12.41 6.88 -14.16
CA ALA A 33 -12.33 6.96 -15.61
C ALA A 33 -10.94 6.59 -16.17
N LEU A 34 -9.91 6.49 -15.32
CA LEU A 34 -8.53 6.25 -15.71
C LEU A 34 -8.18 4.76 -15.70
N THR A 35 -8.94 3.95 -16.43
CA THR A 35 -8.80 2.48 -16.44
C THR A 35 -7.48 1.96 -17.01
N ARG A 36 -6.73 2.83 -17.72
CA ARG A 36 -5.42 2.53 -18.31
C ARG A 36 -4.24 2.97 -17.45
N LEU A 37 -4.50 3.52 -16.26
CA LEU A 37 -3.46 4.00 -15.37
C LEU A 37 -2.62 2.83 -14.84
N THR A 38 -1.31 2.92 -15.03
CA THR A 38 -0.32 1.93 -14.57
C THR A 38 0.50 2.43 -13.39
N SER A 39 0.56 3.74 -13.16
CA SER A 39 1.31 4.34 -12.06
C SER A 39 0.54 5.51 -11.44
N LEU A 40 0.42 5.50 -10.12
CA LEU A 40 -0.19 6.57 -9.33
C LEU A 40 0.75 6.95 -8.17
N ASP A 41 1.25 8.19 -8.19
CA ASP A 41 1.93 8.79 -7.06
C ASP A 41 1.02 9.84 -6.42
N ALA A 42 0.50 9.52 -5.24
CA ALA A 42 -0.29 10.42 -4.41
C ALA A 42 0.39 10.65 -3.05
N SER A 43 1.71 10.55 -2.99
CA SER A 43 2.48 10.74 -1.76
C SER A 43 2.47 12.19 -1.25
N ALA A 44 2.65 12.37 0.06
CA ALA A 44 2.75 13.68 0.72
C ALA A 44 1.57 14.63 0.45
N ASN A 45 0.34 14.14 0.60
CA ASN A 45 -0.88 14.88 0.31
C ASN A 45 -1.84 15.03 1.49
N ALA A 46 -1.41 14.68 2.71
CA ALA A 46 -2.22 14.79 3.93
C ALA A 46 -3.63 14.16 3.79
N ILE A 47 -3.74 13.07 3.03
CA ILE A 47 -5.02 12.41 2.70
C ILE A 47 -5.78 11.98 3.96
N GLY A 48 -5.07 11.50 4.98
CA GLY A 48 -5.65 11.01 6.23
C GLY A 48 -6.48 9.73 6.09
N PRO A 49 -7.05 9.22 7.19
CA PRO A 49 -7.88 8.01 7.18
C PRO A 49 -9.14 8.17 6.33
N THR A 50 -9.80 9.33 6.42
CA THR A 50 -11.03 9.61 5.67
C THR A 50 -10.78 9.71 4.17
N GLY A 51 -9.67 10.36 3.76
CA GLY A 51 -9.32 10.42 2.34
C GLY A 51 -8.91 9.06 1.78
N ALA A 52 -8.26 8.22 2.59
CA ALA A 52 -7.93 6.84 2.21
C ALA A 52 -9.19 6.03 1.92
N ALA A 53 -10.23 6.16 2.76
CA ALA A 53 -11.55 5.59 2.50
C ALA A 53 -12.22 6.17 1.23
N GLY A 54 -11.93 7.42 0.88
CA GLY A 54 -12.37 8.01 -0.39
C GLY A 54 -11.71 7.36 -1.62
N LEU A 55 -10.41 7.03 -1.53
CA LEU A 55 -9.66 6.37 -2.61
C LEU A 55 -10.14 4.94 -2.91
N VAL A 56 -10.70 4.26 -1.91
CA VAL A 56 -11.26 2.91 -2.03
C VAL A 56 -12.22 2.78 -3.21
N ALA A 57 -13.08 3.78 -3.42
CA ALA A 57 -14.09 3.74 -4.47
C ALA A 57 -13.48 3.68 -5.89
N ALA A 58 -12.24 4.15 -6.07
CA ALA A 58 -11.57 4.14 -7.37
C ALA A 58 -10.78 2.86 -7.64
N MET A 59 -10.31 2.16 -6.60
CA MET A 59 -9.43 1.00 -6.74
C MET A 59 -9.99 -0.12 -7.66
N PRO A 60 -11.29 -0.47 -7.64
CA PRO A 60 -11.83 -1.48 -8.56
C PRO A 60 -11.66 -1.14 -10.05
N HIS A 61 -11.54 0.15 -10.38
CA HIS A 61 -11.37 0.63 -11.76
C HIS A 61 -9.91 0.68 -12.21
N LEU A 62 -8.97 0.55 -11.27
CA LEU A 62 -7.53 0.65 -11.49
C LEU A 62 -6.87 -0.73 -11.68
N ALA A 63 -7.55 -1.67 -12.34
CA ALA A 63 -7.06 -3.04 -12.53
C ALA A 63 -5.73 -3.13 -13.31
N ALA A 64 -5.36 -2.09 -14.06
CA ALA A 64 -4.09 -1.99 -14.78
C ALA A 64 -2.93 -1.41 -13.92
N LEU A 65 -3.21 -0.97 -12.69
CA LEU A 65 -2.24 -0.29 -11.84
C LEU A 65 -1.12 -1.24 -11.41
N ARG A 66 0.12 -0.82 -11.67
CA ARG A 66 1.34 -1.57 -11.35
C ARG A 66 2.14 -0.91 -10.23
N SER A 67 2.03 0.39 -10.07
CA SER A 67 2.74 1.16 -9.04
C SER A 67 1.77 2.10 -8.33
N LEU A 68 1.75 2.02 -7.01
CA LEU A 68 0.97 2.89 -6.14
C LEU A 68 1.87 3.44 -5.04
N ASP A 69 1.97 4.77 -4.95
CA ASP A 69 2.65 5.46 -3.86
C ASP A 69 1.65 6.29 -3.05
N LEU A 70 1.45 5.88 -1.80
CA LEU A 70 0.62 6.55 -0.80
C LEU A 70 1.46 7.04 0.39
N SER A 71 2.77 7.17 0.23
CA SER A 71 3.67 7.52 1.34
C SER A 71 3.36 8.90 1.93
N SER A 72 3.64 9.10 3.22
CA SER A 72 3.52 10.39 3.91
C SER A 72 2.12 11.02 3.85
N ASN A 73 1.07 10.22 4.01
CA ASN A 73 -0.32 10.68 3.93
C ASN A 73 -1.08 10.65 5.25
N GLY A 74 -0.47 10.14 6.32
CA GLY A 74 -1.12 10.05 7.64
C GLY A 74 -2.37 9.17 7.62
N ILE A 75 -2.38 8.10 6.82
CA ILE A 75 -3.52 7.20 6.64
C ILE A 75 -4.00 6.60 7.98
N GLY A 76 -3.08 6.29 8.89
CA GLY A 76 -3.39 5.68 10.19
C GLY A 76 -3.88 4.24 10.10
N PRO A 77 -4.12 3.58 11.25
CA PRO A 77 -4.61 2.19 11.30
C PRO A 77 -5.99 2.02 10.67
N ASP A 78 -6.91 2.95 10.91
CA ASP A 78 -8.29 2.86 10.39
C ASP A 78 -8.32 3.01 8.87
N GLY A 79 -7.53 3.94 8.34
CA GLY A 79 -7.38 4.11 6.90
C GLY A 79 -6.74 2.89 6.25
N ALA A 80 -5.75 2.26 6.91
CA ALA A 80 -5.11 1.03 6.44
C ALA A 80 -6.12 -0.14 6.34
N SER A 81 -6.96 -0.29 7.37
CA SER A 81 -8.04 -1.28 7.37
C SER A 81 -9.07 -1.00 6.28
N ALA A 82 -9.40 0.27 6.03
CA ALA A 82 -10.33 0.64 4.97
C ALA A 82 -9.79 0.32 3.56
N ILE A 83 -8.49 0.53 3.32
CA ILE A 83 -7.88 0.26 2.02
C ILE A 83 -7.53 -1.22 1.80
N ALA A 84 -7.43 -2.05 2.85
CA ALA A 84 -7.00 -3.44 2.73
C ALA A 84 -7.84 -4.27 1.74
N ALA A 85 -9.15 -4.39 1.95
CA ALA A 85 -10.00 -5.20 1.06
C ALA A 85 -10.03 -4.69 -0.40
N PRO A 86 -10.14 -3.37 -0.66
CA PRO A 86 -10.07 -2.82 -2.02
C PRO A 86 -8.69 -2.97 -2.67
N LEU A 87 -7.61 -2.89 -1.89
CA LEU A 87 -6.25 -3.08 -2.37
C LEU A 87 -6.05 -4.49 -2.94
N ALA A 88 -6.69 -5.51 -2.36
CA ALA A 88 -6.66 -6.88 -2.86
C ALA A 88 -7.20 -7.03 -4.30
N LEU A 89 -7.99 -6.07 -4.79
CA LEU A 89 -8.50 -6.06 -6.17
C LEU A 89 -7.44 -5.63 -7.20
N LEU A 90 -6.36 -4.97 -6.76
CA LEU A 90 -5.28 -4.49 -7.62
C LEU A 90 -4.30 -5.62 -7.98
N THR A 91 -4.79 -6.70 -8.56
CA THR A 91 -4.00 -7.92 -8.85
C THR A 91 -2.81 -7.70 -9.80
N ALA A 92 -2.79 -6.58 -10.54
CA ALA A 92 -1.66 -6.18 -11.39
C ALA A 92 -0.55 -5.43 -10.63
N LEU A 93 -0.74 -5.09 -9.36
CA LEU A 93 0.17 -4.25 -8.58
C LEU A 93 1.50 -4.97 -8.36
N GLN A 94 2.59 -4.26 -8.68
CA GLN A 94 3.96 -4.75 -8.56
C GLN A 94 4.73 -3.99 -7.49
N THR A 95 4.37 -2.73 -7.26
CA THR A 95 5.03 -1.84 -6.30
C THR A 95 3.99 -1.10 -5.47
N LEU A 96 4.09 -1.23 -4.15
CA LEU A 96 3.30 -0.50 -3.18
C LEU A 96 4.22 0.23 -2.21
N HIS A 97 4.13 1.55 -2.17
CA HIS A 97 4.78 2.36 -1.15
C HIS A 97 3.70 2.96 -0.23
N ILE A 98 3.82 2.68 1.07
CA ILE A 98 2.93 3.21 2.10
C ILE A 98 3.74 3.73 3.29
N ARG A 99 4.98 4.16 3.06
CA ARG A 99 5.89 4.69 4.07
C ARG A 99 5.31 5.89 4.82
N SER A 100 5.67 6.07 6.10
CA SER A 100 5.35 7.28 6.88
C SER A 100 3.84 7.57 6.97
N ASN A 101 3.03 6.55 7.20
CA ASN A 101 1.57 6.63 7.32
C ASN A 101 1.02 6.28 8.72
N ARG A 102 1.87 5.97 9.70
CA ARG A 102 1.47 5.66 11.09
C ARG A 102 0.45 4.52 11.18
N LEU A 103 0.66 3.44 10.42
CA LEU A 103 -0.28 2.32 10.32
C LEU A 103 -0.42 1.54 11.64
N GLY A 104 0.67 1.40 12.40
CA GLY A 104 0.73 0.52 13.57
C GLY A 104 0.51 -0.95 13.22
N ASP A 105 0.46 -1.81 14.25
CA ASP A 105 0.30 -3.26 14.07
C ASP A 105 -1.08 -3.68 13.55
N THR A 106 -2.12 -2.95 13.95
CA THR A 106 -3.49 -3.17 13.48
C THR A 106 -3.61 -2.91 11.98
N GLY A 107 -3.12 -1.76 11.51
CA GLY A 107 -3.11 -1.43 10.10
C GLY A 107 -2.22 -2.36 9.27
N ALA A 108 -1.07 -2.77 9.81
CA ALA A 108 -0.18 -3.74 9.18
C ALA A 108 -0.82 -5.12 9.00
N THR A 109 -1.55 -5.59 10.01
CA THR A 109 -2.25 -6.87 9.95
C THR A 109 -3.37 -6.83 8.91
N ALA A 110 -4.15 -5.75 8.87
CA ALA A 110 -5.17 -5.58 7.85
C ALA A 110 -4.58 -5.57 6.43
N LEU A 111 -3.45 -4.88 6.23
CA LEU A 111 -2.74 -4.90 4.95
C LEU A 111 -2.17 -6.29 4.63
N ALA A 112 -1.71 -7.04 5.61
CA ALA A 112 -1.20 -8.40 5.42
C ALA A 112 -2.24 -9.30 4.74
N ASP A 113 -3.49 -9.24 5.18
CA ASP A 113 -4.57 -10.01 4.54
C ASP A 113 -4.74 -9.64 3.05
N ALA A 114 -4.65 -8.36 2.71
CA ALA A 114 -4.74 -7.88 1.33
C ALA A 114 -3.54 -8.31 0.48
N LEU A 115 -2.33 -8.28 1.05
CA LEU A 115 -1.08 -8.66 0.36
C LEU A 115 -1.11 -10.11 -0.12
N SER A 116 -1.79 -11.01 0.60
CA SER A 116 -1.95 -12.42 0.20
C SER A 116 -2.61 -12.58 -1.18
N SER A 117 -3.44 -11.62 -1.60
CA SER A 117 -4.12 -11.61 -2.90
C SER A 117 -3.26 -10.95 -4.00
N LEU A 118 -2.25 -10.18 -3.62
CA LEU A 118 -1.38 -9.43 -4.54
C LEU A 118 -0.21 -10.28 -5.04
N THR A 119 -0.53 -11.33 -5.81
CA THR A 119 0.42 -12.32 -6.33
C THR A 119 1.54 -11.76 -7.23
N ARG A 120 1.40 -10.53 -7.74
CA ARG A 120 2.38 -9.86 -8.62
C ARG A 120 3.23 -8.82 -7.89
N LEU A 121 2.99 -8.59 -6.60
CA LEU A 121 3.72 -7.62 -5.81
C LEU A 121 5.17 -8.07 -5.61
N ARG A 122 6.11 -7.19 -5.95
CA ARG A 122 7.56 -7.43 -5.83
C ARG A 122 8.25 -6.47 -4.90
N ASN A 123 7.64 -5.30 -4.69
CA ASN A 123 8.19 -4.24 -3.86
C ASN A 123 7.10 -3.71 -2.94
N LEU A 124 7.33 -3.82 -1.64
CA LEU A 124 6.49 -3.27 -0.58
C LEU A 124 7.37 -2.41 0.31
N ASP A 125 7.12 -1.10 0.37
CA ASP A 125 7.78 -0.20 1.31
C ASP A 125 6.79 0.23 2.40
N THR A 126 7.01 -0.25 3.62
CA THR A 126 6.23 0.10 4.81
C THR A 126 7.06 0.83 5.85
N TRP A 127 8.19 1.44 5.46
CA TRP A 127 9.08 2.13 6.38
C TRP A 127 8.36 3.21 7.21
N ASP A 128 8.81 3.45 8.45
CA ASP A 128 8.31 4.54 9.31
C ASP A 128 6.79 4.53 9.52
N ASN A 129 6.21 3.34 9.70
CA ASN A 129 4.78 3.17 9.98
C ASN A 129 4.45 2.88 11.44
N GLY A 130 5.43 2.99 12.34
CA GLY A 130 5.26 2.62 13.75
C GLY A 130 4.93 1.14 13.92
N LEU A 131 5.52 0.29 13.08
CA LEU A 131 5.34 -1.17 13.15
C LEU A 131 6.10 -1.74 14.33
N GLU A 132 5.36 -2.42 15.19
CA GLU A 132 5.87 -3.26 16.26
C GLU A 132 6.06 -4.71 15.74
N PRO A 133 6.65 -5.62 16.55
CA PRO A 133 6.97 -6.96 16.09
C PRO A 133 5.79 -7.78 15.56
N HIS A 134 4.56 -7.57 16.05
CA HIS A 134 3.40 -8.34 15.59
C HIS A 134 2.97 -7.92 14.19
N GLY A 135 2.88 -6.61 13.94
CA GLY A 135 2.55 -6.07 12.61
C GLY A 135 3.61 -6.41 11.58
N ALA A 136 4.89 -6.34 11.97
CA ALA A 136 6.00 -6.76 11.12
C ALA A 136 5.92 -8.25 10.76
N ALA A 137 5.59 -9.11 11.72
CA ALA A 137 5.43 -10.55 11.49
C ALA A 137 4.24 -10.85 10.57
N ALA A 138 3.11 -10.17 10.75
CA ALA A 138 1.95 -10.31 9.87
C ALA A 138 2.31 -9.95 8.42
N LEU A 139 2.98 -8.81 8.21
CA LEU A 139 3.42 -8.38 6.88
C LEU A 139 4.44 -9.36 6.28
N CYS A 140 5.47 -9.81 7.02
CA CYS A 140 6.42 -10.81 6.53
C CYS A 140 5.72 -12.14 6.18
N ALA A 141 4.74 -12.58 6.97
CA ALA A 141 4.00 -13.82 6.71
C ALA A 141 3.16 -13.73 5.42
N ALA A 142 2.49 -12.60 5.20
CA ALA A 142 1.69 -12.38 3.99
C ALA A 142 2.54 -12.10 2.74
N ALA A 143 3.66 -11.41 2.90
CA ALA A 143 4.60 -11.08 1.84
C ALA A 143 5.37 -12.30 1.30
N GLY A 144 5.41 -13.40 2.07
CA GLY A 144 6.09 -14.65 1.69
C GLY A 144 7.60 -14.46 1.44
N SER A 145 8.26 -15.46 0.84
CA SER A 145 9.70 -15.40 0.53
C SER A 145 10.07 -14.47 -0.63
N PHE A 146 9.08 -13.81 -1.27
CA PHE A 146 9.30 -12.99 -2.46
C PHE A 146 9.73 -11.56 -2.13
N LEU A 147 9.42 -11.10 -0.93
CA LEU A 147 9.77 -9.76 -0.44
C LEU A 147 10.83 -9.92 0.63
N THR A 148 12.01 -9.35 0.40
CA THR A 148 13.02 -9.27 1.45
C THR A 148 12.45 -8.40 2.58
N CYS A 149 12.32 -8.94 3.80
CA CYS A 149 11.85 -8.18 4.98
C CYS A 149 12.71 -6.92 5.27
N ALA A 150 13.82 -6.72 4.55
CA ALA A 150 14.59 -5.48 4.49
C ALA A 150 13.75 -4.25 4.06
N CYS A 151 12.68 -4.44 3.29
CA CYS A 151 11.82 -3.35 2.81
C CYS A 151 10.76 -2.90 3.82
N LEU A 152 10.61 -3.59 4.96
CA LEU A 152 9.60 -3.26 5.97
C LEU A 152 10.01 -2.12 6.91
N GLY A 153 11.26 -1.66 6.84
CA GLY A 153 11.80 -0.60 7.70
C GLY A 153 11.74 -0.90 9.20
N VAL A 154 11.66 -2.19 9.55
CA VAL A 154 11.75 -2.67 10.93
C VAL A 154 13.21 -2.97 11.27
N PRO A 155 13.66 -2.74 12.53
CA PRO A 155 15.02 -3.07 12.95
C PRO A 155 15.37 -4.51 12.59
N LEU A 156 16.60 -4.77 12.16
CA LEU A 156 17.05 -6.11 11.72
C LEU A 156 16.72 -7.22 12.74
N ALA A 157 16.68 -6.88 14.03
CA ALA A 157 16.27 -7.77 15.12
C ALA A 157 14.78 -8.19 15.03
N VAL A 158 13.89 -7.26 14.68
CA VAL A 158 12.46 -7.50 14.49
C VAL A 158 12.21 -8.28 13.21
N ALA A 159 12.91 -7.94 12.12
CA ALA A 159 12.88 -8.73 10.89
C ALA A 159 13.32 -10.19 11.14
N ARG A 160 14.37 -10.41 11.95
CA ARG A 160 14.82 -11.76 12.36
C ARG A 160 13.80 -12.48 13.23
N ALA A 161 13.20 -11.81 14.20
CA ALA A 161 12.18 -12.39 15.07
C ALA A 161 10.92 -12.79 14.28
N ALA A 162 10.49 -11.92 13.35
CA ALA A 162 9.40 -12.21 12.42
C ALA A 162 9.72 -13.41 11.52
N LEU A 163 10.95 -13.48 10.97
CA LEU A 163 11.38 -14.62 10.15
C LEU A 163 11.41 -15.94 10.94
N LEU A 164 11.83 -15.90 12.21
CA LEU A 164 11.85 -17.06 13.11
C LEU A 164 10.43 -17.50 13.51
N ALA A 165 9.52 -16.56 13.73
CA ALA A 165 8.12 -16.83 14.03
C ALA A 165 7.35 -17.39 12.82
N ALA A 166 7.75 -17.04 11.60
CA ALA A 166 7.16 -17.56 10.35
C ALA A 166 7.50 -19.04 10.05
N GLY A 167 8.33 -19.69 10.88
CA GLY A 167 8.63 -21.13 10.77
C GLY A 167 9.66 -21.49 9.69
N PRO A 168 10.10 -22.77 9.63
CA PRO A 168 11.31 -23.20 8.92
C PRO A 168 11.25 -23.09 7.38
N ALA A 169 10.12 -22.69 6.79
CA ALA A 169 10.02 -22.43 5.36
C ALA A 169 10.91 -21.25 4.90
N ALA A 170 11.24 -20.31 5.78
CA ALA A 170 12.11 -19.18 5.47
C ALA A 170 13.62 -19.49 5.53
N ALA A 171 14.02 -20.61 6.15
CA ALA A 171 15.43 -20.95 6.35
C ALA A 171 16.09 -21.65 5.14
N ALA A 172 15.32 -22.02 4.11
CA ALA A 172 15.79 -22.91 3.05
C ALA A 172 16.49 -22.21 1.85
N LEU A 173 16.55 -20.88 1.79
CA LEU A 173 16.99 -20.17 0.56
C LEU A 173 18.21 -19.25 0.72
N ASN A 174 18.97 -19.36 1.82
CA ASN A 174 20.25 -18.65 1.97
C ASN A 174 21.48 -19.55 1.71
N ARG A 175 21.39 -20.44 0.72
CA ARG A 175 22.53 -21.19 0.17
C ARG A 175 22.59 -20.99 -1.34
#